data_AF-N1QS19-F1
#
_entry.id   AF-N1QS19-F1
#
_cell.length_a   1.000
_cell.length_b   1.000
_cell.length_c   1.000
_cell.angle_alpha   90.00
_cell.angle_beta   90.00
_cell.angle_gamma   90.00
#
_symmetry.space_group_name_H-M   'P 1'
#
loop_
_entity.id
_entity.type
_entity.pdbx_description
1 polymer ?
#
loop_
_entity_poly.entity_id
_entity_poly.type
_entity_poly.pdbx_seq_one_letter_code
_entity_poly.pdbx_strand_id
1 'polypeptide(L)'
;MASSSPSRARTLALAIVLFLVASASARPSQQDEPVTMVRFRRWMEQHGRSYPTVDEELRRFEVYRRNVERIEATNRAGGLGYTLGENQFTDLTSERLSRR
;
A
#
# COMPACT_ATOMS: atom_id res chain seq x y z
N MET A 1 6.04 -56.71 -20.70
CA MET A 1 4.97 -55.90 -20.09
C MET A 1 5.64 -54.87 -19.18
N ALA A 2 5.62 -53.60 -19.58
CA ALA A 2 6.28 -52.51 -18.86
C ALA A 2 5.44 -52.11 -17.65
N SER A 3 5.94 -52.34 -16.44
CA SER A 3 5.34 -51.85 -15.21
C SER A 3 5.80 -50.41 -14.98
N SER A 4 4.98 -49.45 -15.40
CA SER A 4 5.16 -48.04 -15.07
C SER A 4 4.71 -47.79 -13.63
N SER A 5 5.67 -47.58 -12.73
CA SER A 5 5.38 -47.35 -11.31
C SER A 5 4.81 -45.93 -11.08
N PRO A 6 3.62 -45.77 -10.47
CA PRO A 6 2.91 -44.48 -10.31
C PRO A 6 3.54 -43.54 -9.26
N SER A 7 4.61 -43.96 -8.61
CA SER A 7 5.28 -43.24 -7.53
C SER A 7 6.02 -41.99 -8.01
N ARG A 8 6.68 -42.05 -9.17
CA ARG A 8 7.45 -40.90 -9.72
C ARG A 8 6.56 -39.74 -10.14
N ALA A 9 5.39 -40.02 -10.72
CA ALA A 9 4.43 -39.01 -11.16
C ALA A 9 3.82 -38.22 -10.00
N ARG A 10 3.61 -38.88 -8.84
CA ARG A 10 3.05 -38.25 -7.64
C ARG A 10 4.06 -37.32 -6.96
N THR A 11 5.34 -37.69 -6.90
CA THR A 11 6.40 -36.83 -6.36
C THR A 11 6.64 -35.61 -7.24
N LEU A 12 6.63 -35.77 -8.57
CA LEU A 12 6.71 -34.63 -9.49
C LEU A 12 5.50 -33.70 -9.35
N ALA A 13 4.28 -34.24 -9.25
CA ALA A 13 3.08 -33.43 -9.06
C ALA A 13 3.11 -32.62 -7.76
N LEU A 14 3.58 -33.22 -6.65
CA LEU A 14 3.69 -32.54 -5.35
C LEU A 14 4.75 -31.42 -5.38
N ALA A 15 5.87 -31.63 -6.09
CA ALA A 15 6.91 -30.62 -6.27
C ALA A 15 6.45 -29.42 -7.11
N ILE A 16 5.61 -29.63 -8.12
CA ILE A 16 5.05 -28.56 -8.96
C ILE A 16 4.04 -27.70 -8.17
N VAL A 17 3.22 -28.31 -7.32
CA VAL A 17 2.27 -27.56 -6.45
C VAL A 17 3.02 -26.69 -5.44
N LEU A 18 4.11 -27.18 -4.85
CA LEU A 18 4.94 -26.41 -3.92
C LEU A 18 5.65 -25.22 -4.60
N PHE A 19 6.03 -25.35 -5.88
CA PHE A 19 6.67 -24.26 -6.63
C PHE A 19 5.67 -23.16 -7.04
N LEU A 20 4.40 -23.52 -7.29
CA LEU A 20 3.33 -22.56 -7.63
C LEU A 20 2.90 -21.66 -6.45
N VAL A 21 3.01 -22.15 -5.21
CA VAL A 21 2.68 -21.36 -4.01
C VAL A 21 3.79 -20.34 -3.68
N ALA A 22 5.04 -20.57 -4.09
CA ALA A 22 6.16 -19.68 -3.79
C ALA A 22 6.14 -18.37 -4.60
N SER A 23 5.62 -18.38 -5.82
CA SER A 23 5.60 -17.20 -6.71
C SER A 23 4.53 -16.16 -6.35
N ALA A 24 3.56 -16.51 -5.50
CA ALA A 24 2.51 -15.57 -5.05
C ALA A 24 3.01 -14.54 -4.01
N SER A 25 4.24 -14.71 -3.50
CA SER A 25 4.82 -13.85 -2.46
C SER A 25 5.63 -12.69 -3.03
N ALA A 26 5.88 -12.67 -4.35
CA ALA A 26 6.55 -11.56 -5.00
C ALA A 26 5.57 -10.39 -5.14
N ARG A 27 5.34 -9.67 -4.02
CA ARG A 27 4.81 -8.31 -4.09
C ARG A 27 5.80 -7.54 -4.95
N PRO A 28 5.42 -7.03 -6.12
CA PRO A 28 6.28 -6.13 -6.87
C PRO A 28 6.73 -5.08 -5.87
N SER A 29 8.05 -4.89 -5.76
CA SER A 29 8.65 -3.80 -5.01
C SER A 29 7.86 -2.55 -5.37
N GLN A 30 7.06 -2.08 -4.41
CA GLN A 30 6.16 -0.95 -4.55
C GLN A 30 7.05 0.25 -4.84
N GLN A 31 7.35 0.45 -6.12
CA GLN A 31 8.00 1.66 -6.60
C GLN A 31 7.13 2.80 -6.10
N ASP A 32 7.77 3.82 -5.52
CA ASP A 32 7.10 4.96 -4.89
C ASP A 32 6.20 5.65 -5.92
N GLU A 33 4.97 5.18 -6.04
CA GLU A 33 3.97 5.73 -6.93
C GLU A 33 3.76 7.18 -6.52
N PRO A 34 3.95 8.15 -7.43
CA PRO A 34 3.87 9.55 -7.08
C PRO A 34 2.51 9.86 -6.46
N VAL A 35 2.50 10.69 -5.42
CA VAL A 35 1.24 11.11 -4.82
C VAL A 35 0.54 12.08 -5.77
N THR A 36 -0.46 11.56 -6.49
CA THR A 36 -1.21 12.30 -7.50
C THR A 36 -2.50 12.90 -6.95
N MET A 37 -3.03 13.91 -7.66
CA MET A 37 -4.37 14.46 -7.39
C MET A 37 -5.46 13.38 -7.48
N VAL A 38 -5.30 12.38 -8.35
CA VAL A 38 -6.26 11.26 -8.47
C VAL A 38 -6.28 10.41 -7.19
N ARG A 39 -5.11 10.10 -6.62
CA ARG A 39 -5.02 9.39 -5.33
C ARG A 39 -5.66 10.20 -4.21
N PHE A 40 -5.40 11.51 -4.17
CA PHE A 40 -6.02 12.41 -3.19
C PHE A 40 -7.54 12.44 -3.30
N ARG A 41 -8.10 12.54 -4.50
CA ARG A 41 -9.56 12.50 -4.71
C ARG A 41 -10.18 11.19 -4.23
N ARG A 42 -9.54 10.05 -4.50
CA ARG A 42 -9.98 8.76 -3.95
C ARG A 42 -9.97 8.74 -2.42
N TRP A 43 -8.92 9.27 -1.80
CA TRP A 43 -8.85 9.42 -0.35
C TRP A 43 -9.95 10.35 0.18
N MET A 44 -10.26 11.45 -0.52
CA MET A 44 -11.35 12.35 -0.16
C MET A 44 -12.70 11.64 -0.18
N GLU A 45 -13.00 10.87 -1.23
CA GLU A 45 -14.22 10.07 -1.33
C GLU A 45 -14.32 9.05 -0.19
N GLN A 46 -13.23 8.34 0.11
CA GLN A 46 -13.18 7.35 1.19
C GLN A 46 -13.45 7.95 2.58
N HIS A 47 -13.02 9.20 2.80
CA HIS A 47 -13.14 9.88 4.10
C HIS A 47 -14.21 10.98 4.14
N GLY A 48 -15.06 11.09 3.10
CA GLY A 48 -16.13 12.09 3.03
C GLY A 48 -15.62 13.54 3.08
N ARG A 49 -14.47 13.82 2.47
CA ARG A 49 -13.87 15.16 2.43
C ARG A 49 -14.38 15.96 1.24
N SER A 50 -14.66 17.23 1.48
CA SER A 50 -14.91 18.25 0.47
C SER A 50 -14.35 19.59 0.95
N TYR A 51 -13.90 20.43 0.03
CA TYR A 51 -13.35 21.75 0.32
C TYR A 51 -14.13 22.83 -0.43
N PRO A 52 -14.33 24.01 0.18
CA PRO A 52 -15.21 25.05 -0.37
C PRO A 52 -14.62 25.76 -1.59
N THR A 53 -13.29 25.72 -1.77
CA THR A 53 -12.59 26.41 -2.85
C THR A 53 -11.49 25.54 -3.43
N VAL A 54 -11.14 25.80 -4.70
CA VAL A 54 -10.01 25.15 -5.39
C VAL A 54 -8.70 25.43 -4.66
N ASP A 55 -8.51 26.66 -4.15
CA ASP A 55 -7.30 27.03 -3.41
C ASP A 55 -7.15 26.23 -2.11
N GLU A 56 -8.25 26.00 -1.38
CA GLU A 56 -8.20 25.15 -0.18
C GLU A 56 -7.98 23.69 -0.57
N GLU A 57 -8.60 23.18 -1.64
CA GLU A 57 -8.34 21.82 -2.14
C GLU A 57 -6.86 21.62 -2.50
N LEU A 58 -6.24 22.57 -3.20
CA LEU A 58 -4.83 22.53 -3.55
C LEU A 58 -3.93 22.57 -2.31
N ARG A 59 -4.23 23.47 -1.36
CA ARG A 59 -3.50 23.54 -0.09
C ARG A 59 -3.58 22.22 0.68
N ARG A 60 -4.74 21.58 0.69
CA ARG A 60 -5.00 20.31 1.38
C ARG A 60 -4.30 19.15 0.69
N PHE A 61 -4.29 19.16 -0.65
CA PHE A 61 -3.51 18.23 -1.44
C PHE A 61 -2.02 18.29 -1.10
N GLU A 62 -1.43 19.49 -0.94
CA GLU A 62 -0.02 19.63 -0.57
C GLU A 62 0.30 19.07 0.83
N VAL A 63 -0.62 19.21 1.78
CA VAL A 63 -0.46 18.64 3.12
C VAL A 63 -0.59 17.12 3.06
N TYR A 64 -1.62 16.63 2.37
CA TYR A 64 -1.84 15.22 2.13
C TYR A 64 -0.62 14.56 1.49
N ARG A 65 -0.08 15.13 0.41
CA ARG A 65 1.14 14.64 -0.26
C ARG A 65 2.30 14.47 0.70
N ARG A 66 2.64 15.54 1.45
CA ARG A 66 3.77 15.49 2.40
C ARG A 66 3.56 14.43 3.48
N ASN A 67 2.32 14.25 3.95
CA ASN A 67 2.03 13.25 4.97
C ASN A 67 2.11 11.82 4.42
N VAL A 68 1.63 11.58 3.20
CA VAL A 68 1.76 10.27 2.53
C VAL A 68 3.24 9.94 2.28
N GLU A 69 4.01 10.89 1.75
CA GLU A 69 5.46 10.72 1.55
C GLU A 69 6.18 10.36 2.85
N ARG A 70 5.82 11.02 3.96
CA ARG A 70 6.35 10.71 5.29
C ARG A 70 5.95 9.33 5.79
N ILE A 71 4.69 8.92 5.60
CA ILE A 71 4.18 7.59 5.95
C ILE A 71 4.98 6.53 5.22
N GLU A 72 5.11 6.67 3.90
CA GLU A 72 5.81 5.71 3.04
C GLU A 72 7.30 5.67 3.39
N ALA A 73 7.97 6.82 3.56
CA ALA A 73 9.38 6.87 3.98
C ALA A 73 9.62 6.22 5.34
N THR A 74 8.72 6.43 6.31
CA THR A 74 8.84 5.83 7.65
C THR A 74 8.67 4.32 7.60
N ASN A 75 7.66 3.84 6.86
CA ASN A 75 7.44 2.40 6.68
C ASN A 75 8.60 1.72 5.93
N ARG A 76 9.22 2.42 4.96
CA ARG A 76 10.41 1.93 4.24
C ARG A 76 11.66 1.88 5.11
N ALA A 77 11.90 2.90 5.93
CA ALA A 77 13.05 2.96 6.83
C ALA A 77 13.05 1.78 7.82
N GLY A 78 11.86 1.27 8.15
CA GLY A 78 11.70 0.20 9.12
C GLY A 78 12.00 0.67 10.55
N GLY A 79 12.09 -0.28 11.49
CA GLY A 79 12.40 0.01 12.89
C GLY A 79 11.20 0.33 13.78
N LEU A 80 10.00 0.44 13.21
CA LEU A 80 8.75 0.44 13.96
C LEU A 80 8.18 -0.98 14.04
N GLY A 81 7.64 -1.35 15.21
CA GLY A 81 6.88 -2.59 15.39
C GLY A 81 5.47 -2.55 14.78
N TYR A 82 5.15 -1.50 14.03
CA TYR A 82 3.86 -1.24 13.39
C TYR A 82 4.08 -0.47 12.09
N THR A 83 3.06 -0.45 11.23
CA THR A 83 3.05 0.35 10.01
C THR A 83 2.15 1.58 10.16
N LEU A 84 2.55 2.66 9.52
CA LEU A 84 1.70 3.85 9.35
C LEU A 84 0.79 3.67 8.14
N GLY A 85 -0.40 4.27 8.21
CA GLY A 85 -1.36 4.28 7.13
C GLY A 85 -2.03 5.64 6.98
N GLU A 86 -2.55 5.88 5.77
CA GLU A 86 -3.45 7.00 5.53
C GLU A 86 -4.71 6.87 6.40
N ASN A 87 -5.23 7.99 6.90
CA ASN A 87 -6.41 8.04 7.75
C ASN A 87 -7.16 9.36 7.53
N GLN A 88 -8.25 9.61 8.26
CA GLN A 88 -9.05 10.83 8.05
C GLN A 88 -8.29 12.13 8.32
N PHE A 89 -7.12 12.10 8.97
CA PHE A 89 -6.32 13.28 9.32
C PHE A 89 -5.11 13.48 8.39
N THR A 90 -4.98 12.70 7.32
CA THR A 90 -3.82 12.78 6.42
C THR A 90 -3.70 14.13 5.70
N ASP A 91 -4.76 14.93 5.58
CA ASP A 91 -4.73 16.30 5.05
C ASP A 91 -4.43 17.40 6.11
N LEU A 92 -4.16 17.02 7.37
CA LEU A 92 -3.91 17.96 8.47
C LEU A 92 -2.42 18.16 8.74
N THR A 93 -2.08 19.37 9.19
CA THR A 93 -0.75 19.66 9.74
C THR A 93 -0.68 19.24 11.21
N SER A 94 0.50 18.87 11.69
CA SER A 94 0.71 18.43 13.09
C SER A 94 0.21 19.44 14.12
N GLU A 95 0.39 20.75 13.87
CA GLU A 95 -0.11 21.82 14.74
C GLU A 95 -1.65 21.85 14.84
N ARG A 96 -2.35 21.51 13.75
CA ARG A 96 -3.82 21.46 13.78
C ARG A 96 -4.34 20.20 14.43
N LEU A 97 -3.58 19.11 14.38
CA LEU A 97 -3.93 17.86 15.06
C LEU A 97 -3.85 18.02 16.58
N SER A 98 -2.83 18.71 17.10
CA SER A 98 -2.64 18.89 18.56
C SER A 98 -3.66 19.82 19.23
N ARG A 99 -4.48 20.53 18.45
CA ARG A 99 -5.52 21.45 18.93
C ARG A 99 -6.93 20.84 18.90
N ARG A 100 -7.07 19.56 18.59
CA ARG A 100 -8.35 18.84 18.54
C ARG A 100 -8.44 17.77 19.62
#